data_AF-A0A4E0QNF7-F1
#
_entry.id   AF-A0A4E0QNF7-F1
#
_cell.length_a   1.000
_cell.length_b   1.000
_cell.length_c   1.000
_cell.angle_alpha   90.00
_cell.angle_beta   90.00
_cell.angle_gamma   90.00
#
_symmetry.space_group_name_H-M   'P 1'
#
loop_
_entity.id
_entity.type
_entity.pdbx_description
1 polymer ?
#
loop_
_entity_poly.entity_id
_entity_poly.type
_entity_poly.pdbx_seq_one_letter_code
_entity_poly.pdbx_strand_id
1 'polypeptide(L)'
;MSENNVILTGALFQALNAKLKNKGIPAIENTQIAVKLGILFTLKTHNYVNFKGEYVVLKDAQILELHTIIKEYFNIDLTKELFSLMVTREKMATNSQHPTPSLQPGGLINKIKGVFKTKLQEEPA
;
A
#
# COMPACT_ATOMS: atom_id res chain seq x y z
N MET A 1 -8.92 -16.92 -19.68
CA MET A 1 -7.98 -15.80 -19.44
C MET A 1 -7.70 -15.77 -17.94
N SER A 2 -6.45 -15.60 -17.50
CA SER A 2 -6.17 -15.50 -16.05
C SER A 2 -6.51 -14.08 -15.59
N GLU A 3 -7.30 -13.96 -14.52
CA GLU A 3 -7.71 -12.67 -14.01
C GLU A 3 -6.56 -12.02 -13.23
N ASN A 4 -6.40 -10.70 -13.44
CA ASN A 4 -5.46 -9.90 -12.67
C ASN A 4 -6.20 -9.33 -11.46
N ASN A 5 -5.74 -9.69 -10.28
CA ASN A 5 -6.34 -9.33 -9.02
C ASN A 5 -5.50 -8.28 -8.31
N VAL A 6 -6.12 -7.19 -7.88
CA VAL A 6 -5.44 -6.12 -7.15
C VAL A 6 -5.60 -6.38 -5.65
N ILE A 7 -4.50 -6.35 -4.91
CA ILE A 7 -4.51 -6.45 -3.45
C ILE A 7 -3.87 -5.18 -2.88
N LEU A 8 -4.58 -4.49 -2.00
CA LEU A 8 -4.03 -3.37 -1.25
C LEU A 8 -3.04 -3.90 -0.20
N THR A 9 -1.78 -3.48 -0.29
CA THR A 9 -0.70 -4.01 0.57
C THR A 9 -0.92 -3.64 2.02
N GLY A 10 -1.36 -2.41 2.30
CA GLY A 10 -1.68 -1.96 3.65
C GLY A 10 -2.77 -2.81 4.31
N ALA A 11 -3.82 -3.15 3.57
CA ALA A 11 -4.92 -3.97 4.08
C ALA A 11 -4.48 -5.43 4.30
N LEU A 12 -3.62 -5.97 3.42
CA LEU A 12 -2.98 -7.27 3.62
C LEU A 12 -2.14 -7.30 4.92
N PHE A 13 -1.33 -6.29 5.17
CA PHE A 13 -0.48 -6.23 6.37
C PHE A 13 -1.30 -6.06 7.64
N GLN A 14 -2.37 -5.27 7.59
CA GLN A 14 -3.32 -5.15 8.69
C GLN A 14 -3.99 -6.49 9.01
N ALA A 15 -4.47 -7.22 8.00
CA ALA A 15 -5.08 -8.53 8.19
C ALA A 15 -4.08 -9.53 8.82
N LEU A 16 -2.83 -9.54 8.34
CA LEU A 16 -1.76 -10.36 8.89
C LEU A 16 -1.49 -10.04 10.37
N ASN A 17 -1.27 -8.76 10.68
CA ASN A 17 -0.98 -8.31 12.05
C ASN A 17 -2.17 -8.52 13.01
N ALA A 18 -3.40 -8.40 12.52
CA ALA A 18 -4.59 -8.72 13.30
C ALA A 18 -4.60 -10.20 13.72
N LYS A 19 -4.25 -11.12 12.81
CA LYS A 19 -4.14 -12.55 13.13
C LYS A 19 -2.97 -12.86 14.07
N LEU A 20 -1.82 -12.21 13.89
CA LEU A 20 -0.67 -12.36 14.79
C LEU A 20 -1.05 -11.94 16.22
N LYS A 21 -1.71 -10.79 16.36
CA LYS A 21 -2.22 -10.29 17.64
C LYS A 21 -3.18 -11.28 18.30
N ASN A 22 -4.09 -11.88 17.53
CA ASN A 22 -5.02 -12.90 18.04
C ASN A 22 -4.31 -14.18 18.52
N LYS A 23 -3.08 -14.44 18.06
CA LYS A 23 -2.21 -15.53 18.52
C LYS A 23 -1.26 -15.11 19.66
N GLY A 24 -1.36 -13.89 20.16
CA GLY A 24 -0.43 -13.35 21.16
C GLY A 24 0.98 -13.05 20.60
N ILE A 25 1.14 -13.01 19.28
CA ILE A 25 2.40 -12.69 18.62
C ILE A 25 2.46 -11.17 18.40
N PRO A 26 3.59 -10.49 18.71
CA PRO A 26 3.74 -9.07 18.44
C PRO A 26 3.53 -8.73 16.97
N ALA A 27 3.00 -7.54 16.71
CA ALA A 27 2.86 -7.03 15.36
C ALA A 27 4.24 -6.84 14.70
N ILE A 28 4.28 -7.05 13.38
CA ILE A 28 5.47 -6.85 12.57
C ILE A 28 5.32 -5.53 11.81
N GLU A 29 6.39 -4.74 11.75
CA GLU A 29 6.43 -3.52 10.96
C GLU A 29 6.09 -3.77 9.48
N ASN A 30 5.25 -2.92 8.90
CA ASN A 30 4.79 -3.07 7.52
C ASN A 30 5.95 -3.17 6.51
N THR A 31 7.02 -2.39 6.71
CA THR A 31 8.22 -2.45 5.86
C THR A 31 8.92 -3.81 5.95
N GLN A 32 8.96 -4.43 7.13
CA GLN A 32 9.55 -5.76 7.31
C GLN A 32 8.69 -6.84 6.67
N ILE A 33 7.35 -6.75 6.80
CA ILE A 33 6.40 -7.64 6.11
C ILE A 33 6.61 -7.54 4.60
N ALA A 34 6.66 -6.32 4.06
CA ALA A 34 6.83 -6.08 2.62
C ALA A 34 8.14 -6.67 2.07
N VAL A 35 9.26 -6.46 2.77
CA VAL A 35 10.56 -7.02 2.38
C VAL A 35 10.53 -8.55 2.43
N LYS A 36 10.04 -9.12 3.53
CA LYS A 36 9.98 -10.57 3.72
C LYS A 36 9.08 -11.23 2.66
N LEU A 37 7.90 -10.67 2.39
CA LEU A 37 7.01 -11.15 1.33
C LEU A 37 7.67 -11.04 -0.04
N GLY A 38 8.30 -9.91 -0.39
CA GLY A 38 8.96 -9.74 -1.69
C GLY A 38 10.06 -10.78 -1.93
N ILE A 39 10.88 -11.06 -0.91
CA ILE A 39 11.93 -12.08 -0.99
C ILE A 39 11.32 -13.47 -1.17
N LEU A 40 10.43 -13.88 -0.26
CA LEU A 40 9.83 -15.23 -0.27
C LEU A 40 9.02 -15.48 -1.54
N PHE A 41 8.29 -14.46 -2.00
CA PHE A 41 7.52 -14.54 -3.24
C PHE A 41 8.41 -14.72 -4.45
N THR A 42 9.51 -13.96 -4.54
CA THR A 42 10.48 -14.11 -5.64
C THR A 42 11.13 -15.49 -5.62
N LEU A 43 11.50 -16.00 -4.45
CA LEU A 43 12.11 -17.33 -4.31
C LEU A 43 11.15 -18.46 -4.71
N LYS A 44 9.87 -18.37 -4.33
CA LYS A 44 8.88 -19.43 -4.59
C LYS A 44 8.37 -19.40 -6.03
N THR A 45 8.16 -18.20 -6.59
CA THR A 45 7.46 -18.03 -7.87
C THR A 45 8.38 -17.70 -9.04
N HIS A 46 9.65 -17.37 -8.79
CA HIS A 46 10.57 -16.79 -9.79
C HIS A 46 10.06 -15.47 -10.41
N ASN A 47 9.08 -14.81 -9.78
CA ASN A 47 8.53 -13.52 -10.21
C ASN A 47 8.80 -12.44 -9.17
N TYR A 48 9.27 -11.29 -9.61
CA TYR A 48 9.45 -10.13 -8.75
C TYR A 48 8.12 -9.39 -8.52
N VAL A 49 7.78 -9.13 -7.27
CA VAL A 49 6.64 -8.31 -6.86
C VAL A 49 7.07 -7.33 -5.77
N ASN A 50 6.79 -6.04 -5.97
CA ASN A 50 7.10 -5.01 -5.00
C ASN A 50 5.94 -4.81 -4.00
N PHE A 51 6.01 -5.48 -2.85
CA PHE A 51 5.04 -5.30 -1.76
C PHE A 51 5.19 -3.98 -0.99
N LYS A 52 6.16 -3.11 -1.31
CA LYS A 52 6.28 -1.78 -0.70
C LYS A 52 5.35 -0.74 -1.33
N GLY A 53 4.80 -1.01 -2.52
CA GLY A 53 3.82 -0.15 -3.18
C GLY A 53 2.46 -0.20 -2.48
N GLU A 54 1.53 0.67 -2.87
CA GLU A 54 0.18 0.74 -2.28
C GLU A 54 -0.67 -0.51 -2.61
N TYR A 55 -0.41 -1.13 -3.76
CA TYR A 55 -1.08 -2.33 -4.21
C TYR A 55 -0.14 -3.24 -4.99
N VAL A 56 -0.52 -4.51 -5.09
CA VAL A 56 0.10 -5.50 -5.98
C VAL A 56 -0.95 -6.06 -6.92
N VAL A 57 -0.52 -6.41 -8.13
CA VAL A 57 -1.37 -7.05 -9.14
C VAL A 57 -0.87 -8.47 -9.32
N LEU A 58 -1.71 -9.45 -9.00
CA LEU A 58 -1.36 -10.87 -9.00
C LEU A 58 -2.36 -11.67 -9.83
N LYS A 59 -1.85 -12.68 -10.54
CA LYS A 59 -2.68 -13.72 -11.16
C LYS A 59 -3.22 -14.69 -10.12
N ASP A 60 -4.24 -15.46 -10.45
CA ASP A 60 -4.84 -16.45 -9.53
C ASP A 60 -3.80 -17.44 -8.96
N ALA A 61 -2.92 -17.96 -9.82
CA ALA A 61 -1.82 -18.83 -9.39
C ALA A 61 -0.87 -18.14 -8.39
N GLN A 62 -0.58 -16.85 -8.61
CA GLN A 62 0.27 -16.06 -7.72
C GLN A 62 -0.41 -15.77 -6.37
N ILE A 63 -1.74 -15.69 -6.32
CA ILE A 63 -2.51 -15.53 -5.08
C ILE A 63 -2.40 -16.80 -4.24
N LEU A 64 -2.46 -17.98 -4.87
CA LEU A 64 -2.24 -19.25 -4.17
C LEU A 64 -0.83 -19.34 -3.59
N GLU A 65 0.18 -18.88 -4.32
CA GLU A 65 1.56 -18.83 -3.83
C GLU A 65 1.71 -17.83 -2.68
N LEU A 66 1.08 -16.65 -2.78
CA LEU A 66 1.06 -15.66 -1.69
C LEU A 66 0.40 -16.25 -0.43
N HIS A 67 -0.73 -16.93 -0.57
CA HIS A 67 -1.41 -17.61 0.54
C HIS A 67 -0.51 -18.66 1.18
N THR A 68 0.15 -19.47 0.36
CA THR A 68 1.08 -20.51 0.82
C THR A 68 2.24 -19.90 1.60
N ILE A 69 2.83 -18.79 1.12
CA ILE A 69 3.90 -18.08 1.82
C ILE A 69 3.44 -17.56 3.18
N ILE A 70 2.25 -16.96 3.24
CA ILE A 70 1.70 -16.43 4.50
C ILE A 70 1.49 -17.57 5.50
N LYS A 71 0.95 -18.70 5.04
CA LYS A 71 0.73 -19.88 5.86
C LYS A 71 2.04 -20.50 6.37
N GLU A 72 3.02 -20.70 5.51
CA GLU A 72 4.28 -21.37 5.84
C GLU A 72 5.22 -20.49 6.68
N TYR A 73 5.39 -19.22 6.30
CA TYR A 73 6.46 -18.37 6.85
C TYR A 73 6.00 -17.37 7.90
N PHE A 74 4.70 -17.11 7.99
CA PHE A 74 4.11 -16.30 9.07
C PHE A 74 3.25 -17.13 10.00
N ASN A 75 3.03 -18.41 9.70
CA ASN A 75 2.16 -19.30 10.46
C ASN A 75 0.75 -18.70 10.67
N ILE A 76 0.23 -18.00 9.65
CA ILE A 76 -1.10 -17.39 9.68
C ILE A 76 -1.94 -17.95 8.53
N ASP A 77 -3.20 -18.26 8.82
CA ASP A 77 -4.20 -18.53 7.80
C ASP A 77 -5.02 -17.27 7.51
N LEU A 78 -4.90 -16.76 6.27
CA LEU A 78 -5.67 -15.63 5.73
C LEU A 78 -6.60 -16.07 4.59
N THR A 79 -6.99 -17.34 4.49
CA THR A 79 -7.75 -17.84 3.32
C THR A 79 -8.97 -16.96 3.03
N LYS A 80 -9.80 -16.65 4.03
CA LYS A 80 -11.03 -15.87 3.82
C LYS A 80 -10.74 -14.38 3.59
N GLU A 81 -9.80 -13.84 4.34
CA GLU A 81 -9.43 -12.43 4.30
C GLU A 81 -8.74 -12.08 2.97
N LEU A 82 -7.87 -12.95 2.46
CA LEU A 82 -7.13 -12.69 1.23
C LEU A 82 -8.08 -12.54 0.03
N PHE A 83 -9.11 -13.39 -0.09
CA PHE A 83 -10.14 -13.25 -1.11
C PHE A 83 -10.98 -11.99 -0.93
N SER A 84 -11.27 -11.57 0.31
CA SER A 84 -12.01 -10.32 0.55
C SER A 84 -11.19 -9.07 0.23
N LEU A 85 -9.86 -9.17 0.26
CA LEU A 85 -8.93 -8.08 -0.04
C LEU A 85 -8.68 -7.91 -1.54
N MET A 86 -9.09 -8.88 -2.36
CA MET A 86 -8.97 -8.82 -3.80
C MET A 86 -10.01 -7.86 -4.38
N VAL A 87 -9.52 -6.83 -5.04
CA VAL A 87 -10.31 -5.88 -5.81
C VAL A 87 -10.08 -6.17 -7.29
N THR A 88 -11.14 -6.50 -8.01
CA THR A 88 -11.10 -6.59 -9.47
C THR A 88 -10.89 -5.18 -10.03
N ARG A 89 -10.03 -5.02 -11.04
CA ARG A 89 -9.66 -3.70 -11.62
C ARG A 89 -10.88 -2.85 -11.99
N GLU A 90 -11.99 -3.47 -12.38
CA GLU A 90 -13.25 -2.79 -12.71
C GLU A 90 -13.82 -1.97 -11.53
N LYS A 91 -13.59 -2.41 -10.29
CA LYS A 91 -14.02 -1.70 -9.06
C LYS A 91 -13.13 -0.53 -8.67
N MET A 92 -11.91 -0.45 -9.22
CA MET A 92 -11.02 0.70 -8.99
C MET A 92 -11.35 1.89 -9.90
N ALA A 93 -12.01 1.65 -11.04
CA ALA A 93 -12.39 2.70 -12.01
C ALA A 93 -13.60 3.53 -11.57
N THR A 94 -14.37 3.10 -10.56
CA THR A 94 -15.59 3.78 -10.10
C THR A 94 -15.39 4.72 -8.92
N ASN A 95 -14.18 4.80 -8.34
CA ASN A 95 -13.91 5.70 -7.20
C ASN A 95 -13.14 6.98 -7.57
N SER A 96 -13.03 7.29 -8.85
CA SER A 96 -12.50 8.57 -9.34
C SER A 96 -13.61 9.60 -9.54
N GLN A 97 -14.43 9.85 -8.51
CA GLN A 97 -15.19 11.11 -8.44
C GLN A 97 -14.29 12.15 -7.75
N HIS A 98 -13.48 12.81 -8.57
CA HIS A 98 -12.91 14.11 -8.22
C HIS A 98 -14.06 15.07 -7.86
N PRO A 99 -14.01 15.75 -6.69
CA PRO A 99 -14.60 17.07 -6.59
C PRO A 99 -13.77 17.96 -7.54
N THR A 100 -14.38 18.44 -8.61
CA THR A 100 -13.84 19.50 -9.45
C THR A 100 -13.66 20.76 -8.59
N PRO A 101 -12.45 21.32 -8.43
CA PRO A 101 -12.34 22.70 -8.03
C PRO A 101 -12.72 23.54 -9.26
N SER A 102 -13.93 24.08 -9.24
CA SER A 102 -14.34 25.09 -10.21
C SER A 102 -13.40 26.29 -10.11
N LEU A 103 -12.57 26.47 -11.13
CA LEU A 103 -11.86 27.73 -11.39
C LEU A 103 -12.93 28.79 -11.70
N GLN A 104 -13.27 29.60 -10.70
CA GLN A 104 -13.91 30.90 -10.93
C GLN A 104 -12.81 31.91 -11.28
N PRO A 105 -12.84 32.54 -12.46
CA PRO A 105 -11.99 33.67 -12.76
C PRO A 105 -12.71 34.95 -12.31
N GLY A 106 -12.09 35.72 -11.42
CA GLY A 106 -12.40 37.14 -11.31
C GLY A 106 -12.66 37.65 -9.89
N GLY A 107 -11.65 38.30 -9.34
CA GLY A 107 -11.86 39.58 -8.66
C GLY A 107 -11.92 39.55 -7.13
N LEU A 108 -10.92 40.24 -6.56
CA LEU A 108 -10.98 41.11 -5.39
C LEU A 108 -10.21 40.61 -4.14
N ILE A 109 -8.93 40.99 -4.13
CA ILE A 109 -8.18 41.59 -3.02
C ILE A 109 -8.58 41.14 -1.60
N ASN A 110 -7.68 40.41 -0.94
CA ASN A 110 -7.39 40.72 0.46
C ASN A 110 -5.91 40.57 0.80
N LYS A 111 -5.36 41.68 1.29
CA LYS A 111 -4.01 41.90 1.79
C LYS A 111 -3.68 40.90 2.90
N ILE A 112 -2.60 40.14 2.73
CA ILE A 112 -1.83 39.64 3.88
C ILE A 112 -0.42 40.23 3.75
N LYS A 113 -0.19 41.25 4.58
CA LYS A 113 1.14 41.76 4.95
C LYS A 113 1.82 40.70 5.80
N GLY A 114 3.09 40.36 5.54
CA GLY A 114 3.77 39.44 6.47
C GLY A 114 5.15 38.93 6.11
N VAL A 115 6.10 39.82 5.80
CA VAL A 115 7.53 39.72 6.13
C VAL A 115 8.29 38.44 5.71
N PHE A 116 8.92 38.52 4.53
CA PHE A 116 10.15 37.79 4.23
C PHE A 116 11.28 38.30 5.15
N LYS A 117 11.91 37.40 5.90
CA LYS A 117 13.20 37.67 6.54
C LYS A 117 14.24 36.71 5.94
N THR A 118 14.90 37.20 4.91
CA THR A 118 16.17 36.66 4.41
C THR A 118 17.22 36.82 5.51
N LYS A 119 17.92 35.74 5.85
CA LYS A 119 19.21 35.81 6.53
C LYS A 119 20.25 35.27 5.55
N LEU A 120 20.73 36.15 4.67
CA LEU A 120 22.12 36.09 4.21
C LEU A 120 22.95 36.71 5.33
N GLN A 121 23.98 36.00 5.78
CA GLN A 121 25.03 36.58 6.62
C GLN A 121 26.33 35.87 6.24
N GLU A 122 27.05 36.47 5.30
CA GLU A 122 28.48 36.26 5.07
C GLU A 122 29.27 37.11 6.08
N GLU A 123 30.25 36.44 6.71
CA GLU A 123 31.56 36.90 7.24
C GLU A 123 31.67 38.00 8.33
N PRO A 124 32.83 38.21 9.00
CA PRO A 124 34.11 37.45 9.03
C PRO A 124 34.67 37.18 10.46
N ALA A 125 35.75 36.38 10.55
CA ALA A 125 36.88 36.58 11.47
C ALA A 125 38.08 35.72 11.02
#